data_AF-A0A0F5LS14-F1
#
_entry.id   AF-A0A0F5LS14-F1
#
_cell.length_a   1.000
_cell.length_b   1.000
_cell.length_c   1.000
_cell.angle_alpha   90.00
_cell.angle_beta   90.00
_cell.angle_gamma   90.00
#
_symmetry.space_group_name_H-M   'P 1'
#
loop_
_entity.id
_entity.type
_entity.pdbx_description
1 polymer ?
#
loop_
_entity_poly.entity_id
_entity_poly.type
_entity_poly.pdbx_seq_one_letter_code
_entity_poly.pdbx_strand_id
1 'polypeptide(L)' 'MTQRNRKLIGIVLILVSIVAWLWVGTALYLALLQGSPWWILIPFFCVIGVGWLYPAMVIIRWMARADD' A
#
# COMPACT_ATOMS: atom_id res chain seq x y z
N MET A 1 -1.40 -7.79 -23.53
CA MET A 1 -0.57 -6.61 -23.13
C MET A 1 0.85 -7.09 -23.01
N THR A 2 1.81 -6.39 -23.60
CA THR A 2 3.23 -6.73 -23.42
C THR A 2 3.68 -6.44 -21.98
N GLN A 3 4.71 -7.15 -21.52
CA GLN A 3 5.29 -7.03 -20.20
C GLN A 3 5.80 -5.61 -19.94
N ARG A 4 6.33 -4.96 -20.98
CA ARG A 4 6.73 -3.54 -20.95
C ARG A 4 5.57 -2.61 -20.61
N ASN A 5 4.40 -2.82 -21.22
CA ASN A 5 3.21 -2.01 -20.94
C ASN A 5 2.68 -2.27 -19.52
N ARG A 6 2.73 -3.52 -19.05
CA ARG A 6 2.34 -3.88 -17.68
C ARG A 6 3.23 -3.21 -16.63
N LYS A 7 4.54 -3.09 -16.89
CA LYS A 7 5.46 -2.33 -16.03
C LYS A 7 5.11 -0.85 -15.96
N LEU A 8 4.81 -0.21 -17.10
CA LEU A 8 4.43 1.21 -17.13
C LEU A 8 3.15 1.47 -16.32
N ILE A 9 2.10 0.67 -16.55
CA ILE A 9 0.84 0.78 -15.80
C ILE A 9 1.06 0.43 -14.33
N GLY A 10 1.85 -0.60 -14.04
CA GLY A 10 2.10 -1.07 -12.69
C GLY A 10 2.82 -0.04 -11.81
N ILE A 11 3.71 0.79 -12.36
CA ILE A 11 4.31 1.92 -11.63
C ILE A 11 3.22 2.90 -11.18
N VAL A 12 2.30 3.28 -12.08
CA VAL A 12 1.20 4.19 -11.74
C VAL A 12 0.27 3.55 -10.70
N LEU A 13 -0.04 2.26 -10.85
CA LEU A 13 -0.86 1.53 -9.89
C LEU A 13 -0.21 1.47 -8.50
N ILE A 14 1.12 1.29 -8.42
CA ILE A 14 1.84 1.32 -7.13
C ILE A 14 1.72 2.70 -6.49
N LEU A 15 1.90 3.78 -7.24
CA LEU A 15 1.76 5.14 -6.71
C LEU A 15 0.35 5.39 -6.18
N VAL A 16 -0.68 5.04 -6.96
CA VAL A 16 -2.08 5.15 -6.54
C VAL A 16 -2.34 4.28 -5.30
N SER A 17 -1.80 3.07 -5.25
CA SER A 17 -1.91 2.17 -4.10
C SER A 17 -1.29 2.78 -2.85
N ILE A 18 -0.12 3.42 -2.95
CA ILE A 18 0.53 4.09 -1.82
C ILE A 18 -0.34 5.24 -1.32
N VAL A 19 -0.82 6.10 -2.23
CA VAL A 19 -1.69 7.24 -1.86
C VAL A 19 -2.98 6.75 -1.18
N ALA A 20 -3.64 5.74 -1.74
CA ALA A 20 -4.82 5.14 -1.16
C ALA A 20 -4.54 4.54 0.24
N TRP A 21 -3.41 3.86 0.40
CA TRP A 21 -3.03 3.26 1.68
C TRP A 21 -2.73 4.30 2.75
N LEU A 22 -1.99 5.35 2.40
CA LEU A 22 -1.73 6.48 3.29
C LEU A 22 -3.04 7.14 3.71
N TRP A 23 -3.95 7.37 2.76
CA TRP A 23 -5.25 7.97 3.06
C TRP A 23 -6.07 7.12 4.03
N VAL A 24 -6.16 5.80 3.81
CA VAL A 24 -6.84 4.86 4.72
C VAL A 24 -6.18 4.84 6.09
N GLY A 25 -4.85 4.74 6.16
CA GLY A 25 -4.10 4.72 7.42
C GLY A 25 -4.32 6.00 8.24
N THR A 26 -4.26 7.16 7.59
CA THR A 26 -4.53 8.45 8.24
C THR A 26 -6.00 8.56 8.66
N ALA A 27 -6.95 8.17 7.82
CA ALA A 27 -8.38 8.21 8.17
C ALA A 27 -8.70 7.32 9.39
N LEU A 28 -8.15 6.10 9.44
CA LEU A 28 -8.30 5.20 10.59
C LEU A 28 -7.68 5.76 11.86
N TYR A 29 -6.48 6.36 11.76
CA TYR A 29 -5.84 7.01 12.89
C TYR A 29 -6.71 8.13 13.46
N LEU A 30 -7.18 9.04 12.60
CA LEU A 30 -8.00 10.18 13.01
C LEU A 30 -9.35 9.71 13.60
N ALA A 31 -9.97 8.68 13.02
CA ALA A 31 -11.28 8.22 13.46
C ALA A 31 -11.25 7.42 14.76
N LEU A 32 -10.21 6.62 15.01
CA LEU A 32 -10.22 5.60 16.07
C LEU A 32 -9.14 5.79 17.15
N LEU A 33 -7.99 6.37 16.78
CA LEU A 33 -6.79 6.33 17.62
C LEU A 33 -6.23 7.71 17.96
N GLN A 34 -6.87 8.78 17.51
CA GLN A 34 -6.46 10.14 17.84
C GLN A 34 -6.48 10.35 19.37
N GLY A 35 -5.36 10.79 19.93
CA GLY A 35 -5.20 11.00 21.37
C GLY A 35 -4.96 9.72 22.19
N SER A 36 -4.85 8.55 21.54
CA SER A 36 -4.47 7.32 22.22
C SER A 36 -3.02 7.38 22.73
N PRO A 37 -2.69 6.65 23.82
CA PRO A 37 -1.33 6.59 24.33
C PRO A 37 -0.36 5.91 23.35
N TRP A 38 0.91 6.27 23.47
CA TRP A 38 1.98 5.88 22.55
C TRP A 38 2.11 4.36 22.32
N TRP A 39 1.87 3.53 23.35
CA TRP A 39 1.97 2.08 23.25
C TRP A 39 0.86 1.42 22.41
N ILE A 40 -0.27 2.13 22.15
CA ILE A 40 -1.28 1.72 21.16
C ILE A 40 -0.88 2.20 19.77
N LEU A 41 -0.33 3.42 19.69
CA LEU A 41 0.04 4.03 18.43
C LEU A 41 1.20 3.30 17.75
N ILE A 42 2.21 2.86 18.51
CA ILE A 42 3.36 2.11 17.96
C ILE A 42 2.91 0.89 17.15
N PRO A 43 2.18 -0.10 17.72
CA PRO A 43 1.78 -1.28 16.96
C PRO A 43 0.87 -0.93 15.78
N PHE A 44 -0.02 0.06 15.93
CA PHE A 44 -0.84 0.54 14.82
C PHE A 44 0.01 1.05 13.65
N PHE A 45 0.96 1.95 13.91
CA PHE A 45 1.83 2.50 12.86
C PHE A 45 2.79 1.44 12.30
N CYS A 46 3.23 0.46 13.08
CA CYS A 46 3.97 -0.69 12.55
C CYS A 46 3.13 -1.51 11.57
N VAL A 47 1.87 -1.82 11.91
CA VAL A 47 0.98 -2.60 11.04
C VAL A 47 0.63 -1.81 9.77
N ILE A 48 0.25 -0.54 9.90
CA ILE A 48 -0.04 0.31 8.73
C ILE A 48 1.22 0.52 7.88
N GLY A 49 2.38 0.73 8.52
CA GLY A 49 3.66 0.95 7.86
C GLY A 49 4.19 -0.27 7.10
N VAL A 50 3.81 -1.48 7.49
CA VAL A 50 4.13 -2.72 6.75
C VAL A 50 3.00 -3.12 5.80
N GLY A 51 1.76 -2.79 6.14
CA GLY A 51 0.56 -3.27 5.43
C GLY A 51 0.45 -2.82 3.98
N TRP A 52 1.06 -1.68 3.61
CA TRP A 52 1.08 -1.23 2.21
C TRP A 52 1.84 -2.18 1.28
N LEU A 53 2.71 -3.05 1.83
CA LEU A 53 3.43 -4.03 1.04
C LEU A 53 2.49 -5.03 0.38
N TYR A 54 1.36 -5.38 1.01
CA TYR A 54 0.42 -6.36 0.45
C TYR A 54 -0.13 -5.95 -0.93
N PRO A 55 -0.76 -4.78 -1.10
CA PRO A 55 -1.21 -4.36 -2.42
C PRO A 55 -0.05 -4.14 -3.40
N ALA A 56 1.10 -3.63 -2.94
CA ALA A 56 2.29 -3.47 -3.78
C ALA A 56 2.79 -4.82 -4.33
N MET A 57 2.85 -5.87 -3.50
CA MET A 57 3.26 -7.22 -3.90
C MET A 57 2.34 -7.80 -4.99
N VAL A 58 1.02 -7.61 -4.86
CA VAL A 58 0.05 -8.06 -5.87
C VAL A 58 0.34 -7.39 -7.23
N ILE A 59 0.57 -6.08 -7.23
CA ILE A 59 0.87 -5.32 -8.46
C ILE A 59 2.22 -5.75 -9.05
N ILE A 60 3.25 -5.92 -8.21
CA ILE A 60 4.58 -6.35 -8.65
C ILE A 60 4.53 -7.75 -9.26
N ARG A 61 3.84 -8.69 -8.62
CA ARG A 61 3.66 -10.05 -9.15
C ARG A 61 2.96 -10.02 -10.51
N TRP A 62 1.95 -9.16 -10.66
CA TRP A 62 1.29 -8.96 -11.95
C TRP A 62 2.22 -8.33 -13.00
N MET A 63 3.12 -7.42 -12.63
CA MET A 63 4.15 -6.87 -13.54
C MET A 63 5.22 -7.89 -13.94
N ALA A 64 5.49 -8.88 -13.09
CA ALA A 64 6.56 -9.85 -13.29
C ALA A 64 6.17 -11.03 -14.21
N ARG A 65 4.86 -11.32 -14.38
CA ARG A 65 4.37 -12.43 -15.21
C ARG A 65 5.01 -12.41 -16.62
N ALA A 66 5.49 -13.55 -17.12
CA ALA A 66 5.98 -13.65 -18.50
C ALA A 66 4.81 -13.44 -19.49
N ASP A 67 5.12 -12.93 -20.68
CA ASP A 67 4.16 -13.00 -21.79
C ASP A 67 4.39 -14.36 -22.45
N ASP A 68 3.42 -15.26 -22.31
CA ASP A 68 3.40 -16.56 -23.00
C ASP A 68 3.10 -16.37 -24.49
#